data_AF-A0A9E5SV73-F1
#
_entry.id   AF-A0A9E5SV73-F1
#
_cell.length_a   1.000
_cell.length_b   1.000
_cell.length_c   1.000
_cell.angle_alpha   90.00
_cell.angle_beta   90.00
_cell.angle_gamma   90.00
#
_symmetry.space_group_name_H-M   'P 1'
#
loop_
_entity.id
_entity.type
_entity.pdbx_description
1 polymer ?
#
loop_
_entity_poly.entity_id
_entity_poly.type
_entity_poly.pdbx_seq_one_letter_code
_entity_poly.pdbx_strand_id
1 'polypeptide(L)'
;DSEDSSTSKGLVGEVLKLSAETKDVESGVTFTVYNKATGEEVTSIGADVAGDKAEAEWTYHYKHDPENPLKEKPKFYFTVTAAKAKELKSGDVEIGAKIKITVIDEYEEAYSDADYILYRDGGDNIEGTTDSDGKIDQQDLIPGKYTIELKEKE
;
A
#
# COMPACT_ATOMS: atom_id res chain seq x y z
N ASP A 1 15.66 -24.41 -7.73
CA ASP A 1 14.71 -23.43 -8.27
C ASP A 1 14.92 -22.09 -7.59
N SER A 2 15.29 -21.08 -8.37
CA SER A 2 15.34 -19.71 -7.89
C SER A 2 13.90 -19.24 -7.67
N GLU A 3 13.44 -19.25 -6.42
CA GLU A 3 12.24 -18.55 -5.97
C GLU A 3 12.45 -17.05 -6.17
N ASP A 4 12.26 -16.61 -7.41
CA ASP A 4 12.10 -15.21 -7.77
C ASP A 4 10.72 -14.77 -7.25
N SER A 5 10.61 -14.68 -5.92
CA SER A 5 9.40 -14.25 -5.23
C SER A 5 9.30 -12.74 -5.31
N SER A 6 8.99 -12.21 -6.50
CA SER A 6 8.69 -10.79 -6.65
C SER A 6 7.43 -10.49 -5.82
N THR A 7 7.61 -9.97 -4.61
CA THR A 7 6.52 -9.46 -3.78
C THR A 7 5.88 -8.30 -4.54
N SER A 8 4.57 -8.37 -4.77
CA SER A 8 3.85 -7.28 -5.44
C SER A 8 3.86 -6.02 -4.56
N LYS A 9 3.80 -4.84 -5.16
CA LYS A 9 3.73 -3.56 -4.42
C LYS A 9 2.37 -2.91 -4.60
N GLY A 10 1.81 -2.39 -3.52
CA GLY A 10 0.60 -1.58 -3.51
C GLY A 10 0.77 -0.31 -2.68
N LEU A 11 -0.22 0.58 -2.72
CA LEU A 11 -0.24 1.82 -1.95
C LEU A 11 -1.48 1.91 -1.06
N VAL A 12 -1.34 2.49 0.13
CA VAL A 12 -2.47 2.82 0.99
C VAL A 12 -3.50 3.65 0.21
N GLY A 13 -4.77 3.28 0.34
CA GLY A 13 -5.90 3.96 -0.30
C GLY A 13 -6.08 3.65 -1.80
N GLU A 14 -5.17 2.88 -2.42
CA GLU A 14 -5.35 2.42 -3.81
C GLU A 14 -6.04 1.05 -3.86
N VAL A 15 -6.92 0.89 -4.85
CA VAL A 15 -7.65 -0.37 -5.07
C VAL A 15 -6.70 -1.44 -5.58
N LEU A 16 -6.67 -2.57 -4.89
CA LEU A 16 -5.97 -3.78 -5.30
C LEU A 16 -6.98 -4.76 -5.89
N LYS A 17 -6.67 -5.22 -7.10
CA LYS A 17 -7.45 -6.24 -7.79
C LYS A 17 -7.01 -7.62 -7.35
N LEU A 18 -7.91 -8.36 -6.71
CA LEU A 18 -7.75 -9.77 -6.39
C LEU A 18 -8.27 -10.59 -7.57
N SER A 19 -7.56 -11.63 -7.95
CA SER A 19 -7.98 -12.49 -9.05
C SER A 19 -7.56 -13.93 -8.85
N ALA A 20 -8.43 -14.84 -9.29
CA ALA A 20 -8.15 -16.26 -9.35
C ALA A 20 -8.65 -16.83 -10.67
N GLU A 21 -7.88 -17.74 -11.26
CA GLU A 21 -8.35 -18.57 -12.36
C GLU A 21 -9.30 -19.63 -11.80
N THR A 22 -10.45 -19.80 -12.44
CA THR A 22 -11.49 -20.72 -12.02
C THR A 22 -11.74 -21.72 -13.14
N LYS A 23 -11.49 -23.00 -12.86
CA LYS A 23 -11.78 -24.09 -13.78
C LYS A 23 -12.76 -25.06 -13.13
N ASP A 24 -13.87 -25.33 -13.83
CA ASP A 24 -14.93 -26.23 -13.35
C ASP A 24 -15.56 -25.78 -12.02
N VAL A 25 -15.55 -24.47 -11.74
CA VAL A 25 -16.15 -23.85 -10.55
C VAL A 25 -17.47 -23.19 -10.94
N GLU A 26 -18.59 -23.84 -10.62
CA GLU A 26 -19.94 -23.33 -10.92
C GLU A 26 -20.49 -22.43 -9.81
N SER A 27 -20.01 -22.60 -8.58
CA SER A 27 -20.37 -21.75 -7.44
C SER A 27 -19.39 -20.58 -7.34
N GLY A 28 -19.85 -19.38 -7.00
CA GLY A 28 -18.97 -18.24 -6.69
C GLY A 28 -17.83 -18.59 -5.73
N VAL A 29 -16.78 -17.78 -5.74
CA VAL A 29 -15.60 -17.95 -4.89
C VAL A 29 -15.60 -16.95 -3.76
N THR A 30 -14.81 -17.23 -2.72
CA THR A 30 -14.55 -16.28 -1.64
C THR A 30 -13.07 -15.99 -1.58
N PHE A 31 -12.72 -14.70 -1.69
CA PHE A 31 -11.39 -14.18 -1.42
C PHE A 31 -11.30 -13.77 0.05
N THR A 32 -10.33 -14.32 0.79
CA THR A 32 -10.07 -13.91 2.18
C THR A 32 -8.68 -13.32 2.27
N VAL A 33 -8.59 -12.05 2.69
CA VAL A 33 -7.33 -11.30 2.81
C VAL A 33 -6.78 -11.46 4.23
N TYR A 34 -5.50 -11.73 4.35
CA TYR A 34 -4.80 -11.96 5.60
C TYR A 34 -3.64 -10.99 5.79
N ASN A 35 -3.45 -10.52 7.02
CA ASN A 35 -2.23 -9.84 7.43
C ASN A 35 -1.11 -10.90 7.55
N LYS A 36 -0.01 -10.72 6.81
CA LYS A 36 1.10 -11.68 6.81
C LYS A 36 1.82 -11.74 8.17
N ALA A 37 1.93 -10.62 8.86
CA ALA A 37 2.68 -10.54 10.12
C ALA A 37 1.91 -11.22 11.27
N THR A 38 0.60 -11.02 11.35
CA THR A 38 -0.23 -11.56 12.45
C THR A 38 -0.92 -12.88 12.08
N GLY A 39 -1.10 -13.16 10.79
CA GLY A 39 -1.89 -14.28 10.29
C GLY A 39 -3.41 -14.06 10.39
N GLU A 40 -3.84 -12.89 10.86
CA GLU A 40 -5.25 -12.58 11.08
C GLU A 40 -5.97 -12.29 9.76
N GLU A 41 -7.22 -12.72 9.70
CA GLU A 41 -8.14 -12.33 8.64
C GLU A 41 -8.43 -10.83 8.75
N VAL A 42 -8.25 -10.13 7.63
CA VAL A 42 -8.56 -8.71 7.49
C VAL A 42 -9.98 -8.54 6.97
N THR A 43 -10.35 -9.31 5.94
CA THR A 43 -11.66 -9.27 5.32
C THR A 43 -11.90 -10.50 4.45
N SER A 44 -13.18 -10.78 4.16
CA SER A 44 -13.60 -11.82 3.23
C SER A 44 -14.63 -11.26 2.24
N ILE A 45 -14.43 -11.55 0.96
CA ILE A 45 -15.15 -10.95 -0.17
C ILE A 45 -15.62 -12.07 -1.10
N GLY A 46 -16.93 -12.24 -1.23
CA GLY A 46 -17.52 -13.14 -2.22
C GLY A 46 -17.46 -12.53 -3.63
N ALA A 47 -17.20 -13.37 -4.63
CA ALA A 47 -17.15 -12.97 -6.04
C ALA A 47 -17.78 -14.03 -6.93
N ASP A 48 -18.55 -13.58 -7.91
CA ASP A 48 -19.09 -14.46 -8.95
C ASP A 48 -18.00 -14.90 -9.93
N VAL A 49 -18.17 -16.08 -10.51
CA VAL A 49 -17.31 -16.59 -11.57
C VAL A 49 -17.81 -16.07 -12.92
N ALA A 50 -16.94 -15.37 -13.64
CA ALA A 50 -17.20 -14.88 -14.99
C ALA A 50 -16.24 -15.58 -15.96
N GLY A 51 -16.74 -16.62 -16.64
CA GLY A 51 -15.92 -17.44 -17.54
C GLY A 51 -14.95 -18.32 -16.75
N ASP A 52 -13.65 -18.12 -16.95
CA ASP A 52 -12.56 -18.83 -16.29
C ASP A 52 -11.88 -18.00 -15.20
N LYS A 53 -12.55 -16.94 -14.72
CA LYS A 53 -11.99 -16.01 -13.74
C LYS A 53 -13.01 -15.57 -12.71
N ALA A 54 -12.52 -15.35 -11.49
CA ALA A 54 -13.21 -14.56 -10.47
C ALA A 54 -12.31 -13.41 -10.03
N GLU A 55 -12.93 -12.26 -9.76
CA GLU A 55 -12.23 -11.03 -9.38
C GLU A 55 -12.94 -10.32 -8.24
N ALA A 56 -12.15 -9.69 -7.36
CA ALA A 56 -12.64 -8.85 -6.28
C ALA A 56 -11.72 -7.63 -6.12
N GLU A 57 -12.22 -6.60 -5.45
CA GLU A 57 -11.45 -5.38 -5.16
C GLU A 57 -11.29 -5.23 -3.65
N TRP A 58 -10.07 -4.88 -3.22
CA TRP A 58 -9.76 -4.61 -1.83
C TRP A 58 -8.87 -3.38 -1.70
N THR A 59 -9.09 -2.56 -0.67
CA THR A 59 -8.28 -1.37 -0.41
C THR A 59 -7.82 -1.37 1.04
N TYR A 60 -6.51 -1.31 1.25
CA TYR A 60 -5.96 -1.14 2.59
C TYR A 60 -5.97 0.33 3.00
N HIS A 61 -6.64 0.62 4.12
CA HIS A 61 -6.64 1.92 4.76
C HIS A 61 -5.88 1.81 6.09
N TYR A 62 -4.71 2.45 6.16
CA TYR A 62 -3.96 2.52 7.41
C TYR A 62 -4.69 3.42 8.40
N LYS A 63 -5.02 2.89 9.58
CA LYS A 63 -5.51 3.68 10.72
C LYS A 63 -4.32 3.98 11.62
N HIS A 64 -3.95 5.24 11.72
CA HIS A 64 -2.85 5.67 12.56
C HIS A 64 -3.10 5.34 14.04
N ASP A 65 -2.16 4.60 14.62
CA ASP A 65 -2.05 4.33 16.05
C ASP A 65 -0.70 4.88 16.54
N PRO A 66 -0.67 5.94 17.38
CA PRO A 66 0.57 6.51 17.91
C PRO A 66 1.22 5.63 18.99
N GLU A 67 0.47 4.74 19.64
CA GLU A 67 1.04 3.79 20.61
C GLU A 67 1.72 2.62 19.90
N ASN A 68 1.21 2.25 18.72
CA ASN A 68 1.74 1.14 17.91
C ASN A 68 1.92 1.54 16.43
N PRO A 69 2.81 2.49 16.10
CA PRO A 69 3.08 2.87 14.73
C PRO A 69 3.73 1.72 13.96
N LEU A 70 3.48 1.66 12.64
CA LEU A 70 4.06 0.65 11.77
C LEU A 70 5.58 0.79 11.69
N LYS A 71 6.31 -0.27 12.06
CA LYS A 71 7.78 -0.33 11.96
C LYS A 71 8.27 -0.69 10.56
N GLU A 72 7.45 -1.39 9.80
CA GLU A 72 7.71 -1.81 8.43
C GLU A 72 6.43 -1.74 7.59
N LYS A 73 6.56 -1.83 6.27
CA LYS A 73 5.39 -1.85 5.39
C LYS A 73 4.58 -3.11 5.64
N PRO A 74 3.26 -3.00 5.86
CA PRO A 74 2.43 -4.17 6.09
C PRO A 74 2.37 -5.01 4.82
N LYS A 75 2.41 -6.33 5.01
CA LYS A 75 2.30 -7.33 3.95
C LYS A 75 1.01 -8.09 4.09
N PHE A 76 0.38 -8.37 2.96
CA PHE A 76 -0.85 -9.12 2.90
C PHE A 76 -0.75 -10.21 1.84
N TYR A 77 -1.58 -11.22 1.99
CA TYR A 77 -1.86 -12.21 0.95
C TYR A 77 -3.35 -12.50 1.02
N PHE A 78 -3.89 -13.18 0.02
CA PHE A 78 -5.24 -13.71 0.10
C PHE A 78 -5.26 -15.21 -0.17
N THR A 79 -6.29 -15.87 0.35
CA THR A 79 -6.68 -17.19 -0.13
C THR A 79 -7.97 -17.09 -0.93
N VAL A 80 -8.17 -18.04 -1.84
CA VAL A 80 -9.42 -18.22 -2.56
C VAL A 80 -9.98 -19.59 -2.28
N THR A 81 -11.25 -19.64 -1.91
CA THR A 81 -11.99 -20.88 -1.63
C THR A 81 -13.22 -20.98 -2.52
N ALA A 82 -13.56 -22.19 -2.93
CA ALA A 82 -14.76 -22.51 -3.68
C ALA A 82 -15.28 -23.89 -3.28
N ALA A 83 -16.56 -24.17 -3.51
CA ALA A 83 -17.15 -25.44 -3.12
C ALA A 83 -16.44 -26.61 -3.84
N LYS A 84 -16.00 -27.61 -3.07
CA LYS A 84 -15.29 -28.81 -3.57
C LYS A 84 -13.95 -28.52 -4.28
N ALA A 85 -13.43 -27.29 -4.19
CA ALA A 85 -12.10 -26.94 -4.68
C ALA A 85 -11.08 -26.92 -3.52
N LYS A 86 -9.81 -27.13 -3.86
CA LYS A 86 -8.71 -26.89 -2.92
C LYS A 86 -8.53 -25.38 -2.74
N GLU A 87 -8.31 -24.95 -1.50
CA GLU A 87 -7.89 -23.57 -1.23
C GLU A 87 -6.56 -23.28 -1.95
N LEU A 88 -6.48 -22.10 -2.57
CA LEU A 88 -5.25 -21.57 -3.15
C LEU A 88 -4.85 -20.30 -2.40
N LYS A 89 -3.54 -20.08 -2.30
CA LYS A 89 -2.94 -18.92 -1.65
C LYS A 89 -2.20 -18.08 -2.70
N SER A 90 -2.38 -16.76 -2.64
CA SER A 90 -1.66 -15.81 -3.49
C SER A 90 -0.20 -15.63 -3.06
N GLY A 91 0.60 -14.99 -3.91
CA GLY A 91 1.83 -14.33 -3.44
C GLY A 91 1.52 -13.16 -2.50
N ASP A 92 2.56 -12.62 -1.88
CA ASP A 92 2.41 -11.48 -0.98
C ASP A 92 2.37 -10.16 -1.75
N VAL A 93 1.66 -9.18 -1.17
CA VAL A 93 1.71 -7.77 -1.54
C VAL A 93 2.20 -6.94 -0.35
N GLU A 94 3.19 -6.09 -0.59
CA GLU A 94 3.69 -5.10 0.38
C GLU A 94 3.04 -3.74 0.11
N ILE A 95 2.45 -3.12 1.14
CA ILE A 95 1.74 -1.86 0.98
C ILE A 95 2.57 -0.70 1.51
N GLY A 96 2.97 0.18 0.60
CA GLY A 96 3.66 1.42 0.91
C GLY A 96 2.73 2.63 0.99
N ALA A 97 3.34 3.79 1.13
CA ALA A 97 2.71 5.10 0.98
C ALA A 97 3.55 5.97 0.04
N LYS A 98 2.94 7.05 -0.46
CA LYS A 98 3.63 8.10 -1.22
C LYS A 98 3.18 9.46 -0.70
N ILE A 99 4.09 10.43 -0.69
CA ILE A 99 3.82 11.83 -0.37
C ILE A 99 4.27 12.66 -1.55
N LYS A 100 3.36 13.46 -2.08
CA LYS A 100 3.64 14.45 -3.12
C LYS A 100 3.20 15.81 -2.63
N ILE A 101 4.14 16.74 -2.51
CA ILE A 101 3.90 18.11 -2.07
C ILE A 101 4.50 19.04 -3.12
N THR A 102 3.82 20.15 -3.39
CA THR A 102 4.35 21.26 -4.19
C THR A 102 4.38 22.49 -3.31
N VAL A 103 5.55 23.10 -3.21
CA VAL A 103 5.79 24.32 -2.44
C VAL A 103 5.93 25.47 -3.42
N ILE A 104 5.11 26.49 -3.22
CA ILE A 104 5.10 27.72 -4.02
C ILE A 104 5.18 28.92 -3.09
N ASP A 105 5.66 30.04 -3.62
CA ASP A 105 5.67 31.32 -2.91
C ASP A 105 4.32 32.05 -3.03
N GLU A 106 4.26 33.29 -2.52
CA GLU A 106 3.05 34.13 -2.58
C GLU A 106 2.65 34.55 -4.01
N TYR A 107 3.54 34.39 -4.98
CA TYR A 107 3.35 34.73 -6.39
C TYR A 107 3.04 33.50 -7.27
N GLU A 108 2.79 32.34 -6.66
CA GLU A 108 2.57 31.05 -7.33
C GLU A 108 3.79 30.51 -8.08
N GLU A 109 4.99 31.05 -7.79
CA GLU A 109 6.25 30.57 -8.37
C GLU A 109 6.77 29.39 -7.55
N ALA A 110 7.43 28.44 -8.24
CA ALA A 110 8.02 27.27 -7.61
C ALA A 110 9.08 27.67 -6.56
N TYR A 111 8.90 27.21 -5.33
CA TYR A 111 9.88 27.46 -4.27
C TYR A 111 10.93 26.34 -4.26
N SER A 112 11.94 26.48 -5.12
CA SER A 112 13.00 25.50 -5.32
C SER A 112 14.12 25.60 -4.27
N ASP A 113 14.85 24.49 -4.07
CA ASP A 113 15.98 24.41 -3.13
C ASP A 113 15.62 24.77 -1.68
N ALA A 114 14.37 24.58 -1.28
CA ALA A 114 13.93 24.73 0.10
C ALA A 114 14.23 23.45 0.87
N ASP A 115 14.98 23.57 1.97
CA ASP A 115 15.26 22.46 2.86
C ASP A 115 13.97 22.00 3.55
N TYR A 116 13.79 20.71 3.71
CA TYR A 116 12.66 20.14 4.45
C TYR A 116 13.07 18.95 5.30
N ILE A 117 12.28 18.73 6.35
CA ILE A 117 12.29 17.52 7.15
C ILE A 117 10.89 16.93 7.19
N LEU A 118 10.76 15.66 6.81
CA LEU A 118 9.58 14.85 7.04
C LEU A 118 9.76 14.02 8.31
N TYR A 119 9.01 14.37 9.34
CA TYR A 119 8.92 13.64 10.58
C TYR A 119 7.87 12.53 10.45
N ARG A 120 8.26 11.30 10.75
CA ARG A 120 7.34 10.17 10.81
C ARG A 120 7.13 9.75 12.24
N ASP A 121 5.87 9.59 12.65
CA ASP A 121 5.60 9.11 14.00
C ASP A 121 6.14 7.68 14.20
N GLY A 122 6.94 7.48 15.25
CA GLY A 122 7.61 6.22 15.57
C GLY A 122 8.65 5.72 14.57
N GLY A 123 9.20 6.59 13.71
CA GLY A 123 10.21 6.22 12.71
C GLY A 123 11.28 7.26 12.48
N ASP A 124 12.16 6.98 11.53
CA ASP A 124 13.23 7.90 11.13
C ASP A 124 12.67 9.08 10.32
N ASN A 125 13.34 10.22 10.46
CA ASN A 125 13.05 11.42 9.68
C ASN A 125 13.70 11.33 8.30
N ILE A 126 13.07 11.96 7.31
CA ILE A 126 13.62 12.09 5.95
C ILE A 126 13.92 13.56 5.71
N GLU A 127 15.16 13.87 5.39
CA GLU A 127 15.60 15.22 5.02
C GLU A 127 15.79 15.31 3.50
N GLY A 128 15.58 16.49 2.95
CA GLY A 128 15.86 16.75 1.54
C GLY A 128 15.62 18.20 1.16
N THR A 129 15.69 18.48 -0.14
CA THR A 129 15.36 19.78 -0.73
C THR A 129 14.26 19.64 -1.77
N THR A 130 13.43 20.68 -1.93
CA THR A 130 12.50 20.77 -3.05
C THR A 130 13.26 20.80 -4.38
N ASP A 131 12.71 20.17 -5.42
CA ASP A 131 13.30 20.22 -6.75
C ASP A 131 13.09 21.59 -7.44
N SER A 132 13.52 21.72 -8.70
CA SER A 132 13.37 22.95 -9.48
C SER A 132 11.93 23.40 -9.70
N ASP A 133 10.96 22.48 -9.57
CA ASP A 133 9.53 22.77 -9.66
C ASP A 133 8.89 22.96 -8.26
N GLY A 134 9.71 23.06 -7.21
CA GLY A 134 9.24 23.17 -5.82
C GLY A 134 8.61 21.87 -5.30
N LYS A 135 8.88 20.71 -5.92
CA LYS A 135 8.22 19.44 -5.57
C LYS A 135 9.02 18.62 -4.58
N ILE A 136 8.28 17.88 -3.77
CA ILE A 136 8.75 16.80 -2.92
C ILE A 136 7.97 15.55 -3.37
N ASP A 137 8.68 14.54 -3.89
CA ASP A 137 8.11 13.26 -4.32
C ASP A 137 8.79 12.13 -3.56
N GLN A 138 8.15 11.73 -2.46
CA GLN A 138 8.63 10.64 -1.61
C GLN A 138 7.78 9.40 -1.87
N GLN A 139 8.46 8.34 -2.31
CA GLN A 139 7.84 7.08 -2.70
C GLN A 139 8.28 5.97 -1.76
N ASP A 140 7.57 4.84 -1.84
CA ASP A 140 7.95 3.61 -1.13
C ASP A 140 8.08 3.82 0.39
N LEU A 141 7.28 4.74 0.94
CA LEU A 141 7.25 5.07 2.36
C LEU A 141 6.51 3.98 3.15
N ILE A 142 6.81 3.85 4.44
CA ILE A 142 5.99 3.04 5.34
C ILE A 142 4.75 3.86 5.72
N PRO A 143 3.52 3.32 5.58
CA PRO A 143 2.31 4.02 5.97
C PRO A 143 2.40 4.57 7.40
N GLY A 144 1.98 5.82 7.59
CA GLY A 144 2.26 6.55 8.81
C GLY A 144 1.61 7.92 8.80
N LYS A 145 1.60 8.56 9.97
CA LYS A 145 1.37 10.00 10.06
C LYS A 145 2.71 10.70 9.84
N TYR A 146 2.72 11.63 8.88
CA TYR A 146 3.88 12.45 8.56
C TYR A 146 3.58 13.92 8.84
N THR A 147 4.58 14.63 9.35
CA THR A 147 4.57 16.08 9.50
C THR A 147 5.75 16.62 8.71
N ILE A 148 5.52 17.65 7.90
CA ILE A 148 6.58 18.35 7.17
C ILE A 148 6.95 19.64 7.90
N GLU A 149 8.24 19.89 8.06
CA GLU A 149 8.81 21.19 8.39
C GLU A 149 9.60 21.69 7.18
N LEU A 150 9.22 22.85 6.65
CA LEU A 150 10.00 23.57 5.65
C LEU A 150 10.93 24.52 6.39
N LYS A 151 12.19 24.56 5.99
CA LYS A 151 13.18 25.49 6.51
C LYS A 151 13.41 26.59 5.50
N GLU A 152 13.42 27.82 6.00
CA GLU A 152 13.77 28.97 5.17
C GLU A 152 15.24 28.89 4.78
N LYS A 153 15.54 29.32 3.56
CA LYS A 153 16.91 29.49 3.09
C LYS A 153 17.46 30.74 3.77
N GLU A 154 18.46 30.59 4.64
CA GLU A 154 19.20 31.72 5.24
C GLU A 154 19.88 32.58 4.17
#